data_AF-A0A928PME4-F1
#
_entry.id   AF-A0A928PME4-F1
#
_cell.length_a   1.000
_cell.length_b   1.000
_cell.length_c   1.000
_cell.angle_alpha   90.00
_cell.angle_beta   90.00
_cell.angle_gamma   90.00
#
_symmetry.space_group_name_H-M   'P 1'
#
loop_
_entity.id
_entity.type
_entity.pdbx_description
1 polymer ?
#
loop_
_entity_poly.entity_id
_entity_poly.type
_entity_poly.pdbx_seq_one_letter_code
_entity_poly.pdbx_strand_id
1 'polypeptide(L)'
;MKKSTAIILMIVMIISSVLGFAGCSKNNTEGFDMVLITDGAPINDGAYNESAWKGVKEYGEENNISFRYYQPVLDDKGELSVETIKNYIDLAAKDGAKFVILPGEAFAVGINEIAPAYSEINFILIDAYPHPENDNTTKFISNVMCISFNALEAGYLAGYCSVLDGFTKLGYVGSVNSKNSGDYGAGYVQGAAAAADSSKTPVIVEYANYDADNLNYDYSFTVEATYKKVSDEKEKTFKVKVVDGMGSGLYTDGENVTITANPAPEGKVFDHWETKSNTEGVRDKKVNISSKNDASMNLLVGSCDCTITAVWKDAETRTITVQCPDPTDPENGSGGAVLSYYAPVDSEYNIEAPEAPEGYVFDKWTSSQENAVENPEEKNINVKVEKNNIKLTPVYKKSENPTFYVDVVNGSGSGAYISGDKVRLVADEPKDGYMFDKWVSVDNQGLKTGIAMENEYCYHTEFEMVDRYASVAEKMFDSGTQIVFGGGNPLSDSIFEATESFDYQVWAFGSGIDEGSKKNCFASVVNDYGAAVKIALSEYKPGGVLNACCKNNCIYVTGKSLDEKTKDKKGNTIDNPEYNAEYAMRYKALSEGKINLVNMVSGGDVRLAYKSSCLTLNFWIQ
;
A
#
# COMPACT_ATOMS: atom_id res chain seq x y z
N MET A 1 1.17 35.47 17.39
CA MET A 1 0.45 35.07 16.17
C MET A 1 0.39 33.54 15.99
N LYS A 2 0.21 32.74 17.07
CA LYS A 2 0.14 31.26 16.99
C LYS A 2 -1.16 30.65 17.54
N LYS A 3 -2.00 31.43 18.24
CA LYS A 3 -3.30 30.95 18.78
C LYS A 3 -4.52 31.36 17.93
N SER A 4 -4.43 32.44 17.15
CA SER A 4 -5.51 32.90 16.28
C SER A 4 -5.52 32.21 14.91
N THR A 5 -4.38 31.70 14.44
CA THR A 5 -4.27 30.94 13.18
C THR A 5 -4.73 29.48 13.34
N ALA A 6 -4.54 28.86 14.50
CA ALA A 6 -5.01 27.49 14.77
C ALA A 6 -6.55 27.40 14.89
N ILE A 7 -7.19 28.42 15.47
CA ILE A 7 -8.66 28.47 15.60
C ILE A 7 -9.32 28.71 14.23
N ILE A 8 -8.69 29.49 13.35
CA ILE A 8 -9.19 29.67 11.97
C ILE A 8 -8.98 28.38 11.14
N LEU A 9 -7.89 27.62 11.36
CA LEU A 9 -7.71 26.32 10.71
C LEU A 9 -8.71 25.25 11.19
N MET A 10 -9.02 25.21 12.50
CA MET A 10 -10.07 24.32 13.03
C MET A 10 -11.47 24.71 12.54
N ILE A 11 -11.77 26.01 12.43
CA ILE A 11 -13.04 26.47 11.88
C ILE A 11 -13.11 26.19 10.37
N VAL A 12 -12.00 26.24 9.64
CA VAL A 12 -11.95 25.85 8.22
C VAL A 12 -12.09 24.32 8.04
N MET A 13 -11.50 23.50 8.92
CA MET A 13 -11.65 22.03 8.89
C MET A 13 -13.04 21.54 9.32
N ILE A 14 -13.72 22.25 10.21
CA ILE A 14 -15.11 21.95 10.61
C ILE A 14 -16.11 22.48 9.57
N ILE A 15 -15.74 23.48 8.77
CA ILE A 15 -16.59 24.01 7.69
C ILE A 15 -16.38 23.23 6.38
N SER A 16 -15.26 22.53 6.17
CA SER A 16 -15.06 21.66 5.00
C SER A 16 -15.70 20.27 5.13
N SER A 17 -16.17 19.87 6.32
CA SER A 17 -16.76 18.55 6.59
C SER A 17 -18.30 18.52 6.61
N VAL A 18 -18.98 19.63 6.31
CA VAL A 18 -20.45 19.71 6.20
C VAL A 18 -20.90 20.59 5.02
N LEU A 19 -20.17 20.58 3.90
CA LEU A 19 -20.61 21.29 2.70
C LEU A 19 -21.53 20.42 1.84
N GLY A 20 -22.82 20.37 2.23
CA GLY A 20 -23.89 20.07 1.30
C GLY A 20 -24.04 21.22 0.29
N PHE A 21 -23.29 21.21 -0.80
CA PHE A 21 -23.51 22.15 -1.89
C PHE A 21 -24.78 21.77 -2.66
N ALA A 22 -25.77 22.64 -2.55
CA ALA A 22 -27.06 22.54 -3.21
C ALA A 22 -26.90 22.61 -4.75
N GLY A 23 -27.30 21.55 -5.44
CA GLY A 23 -27.89 21.69 -6.78
C GLY A 23 -29.21 22.44 -6.61
N CYS A 24 -29.22 23.76 -6.80
CA CYS A 24 -30.43 24.56 -6.69
C CYS A 24 -31.39 24.28 -7.85
N SER A 25 -32.33 23.36 -7.66
CA SER A 25 -33.68 23.53 -8.19
C SER A 25 -34.52 24.29 -7.14
N LYS A 26 -35.25 25.31 -7.58
CA LYS A 26 -36.05 26.18 -6.68
C LYS A 26 -37.28 25.42 -6.16
N ASN A 27 -37.37 25.25 -4.84
CA ASN A 27 -38.55 25.43 -3.96
C ASN A 27 -38.67 24.33 -2.89
N ASN A 28 -38.87 24.77 -1.64
CA ASN A 28 -39.41 24.07 -0.47
C ASN A 28 -38.66 22.87 0.11
N THR A 29 -38.85 22.71 1.42
CA THR A 29 -38.54 21.54 2.25
C THR A 29 -39.24 20.28 1.71
N GLU A 30 -38.71 19.71 0.64
CA GLU A 30 -39.09 18.40 0.11
C GLU A 30 -37.86 17.50 0.06
N GLY A 31 -38.07 16.22 0.36
CA GLY A 31 -37.04 15.20 0.44
C GLY A 31 -36.28 14.95 -0.87
N PHE A 32 -35.22 14.15 -0.81
CA PHE A 32 -34.45 13.71 -1.97
C PHE A 32 -34.87 12.30 -2.36
N ASP A 33 -35.41 12.12 -3.58
CA ASP A 33 -35.82 10.81 -4.09
C ASP A 33 -34.63 9.86 -4.30
N MET A 34 -33.44 10.39 -4.62
CA MET A 34 -32.20 9.62 -4.82
C MET A 34 -31.08 10.17 -3.95
N VAL A 35 -30.37 9.29 -3.26
CA VAL A 35 -29.20 9.65 -2.45
C VAL A 35 -28.02 8.79 -2.83
N LEU A 36 -26.90 9.40 -3.20
CA LEU A 36 -25.61 8.70 -3.27
C LEU A 36 -24.90 8.82 -1.92
N ILE A 37 -24.34 7.74 -1.39
CA ILE A 37 -23.48 7.80 -0.19
C ILE A 37 -22.08 7.39 -0.63
N THR A 38 -21.10 8.27 -0.48
CA THR A 38 -19.71 7.99 -0.84
C THR A 38 -19.02 7.18 0.24
N ASP A 39 -17.93 6.50 -0.10
CA ASP A 39 -17.08 5.75 0.84
C ASP A 39 -16.37 6.62 1.89
N GLY A 40 -16.46 7.95 1.78
CA GLY A 40 -15.81 8.94 2.64
C GLY A 40 -14.95 9.91 1.84
N ALA A 41 -14.55 9.51 0.62
CA ALA A 41 -13.92 10.39 -0.36
C ALA A 41 -14.94 11.37 -0.97
N PRO A 42 -14.47 12.54 -1.47
CA PRO A 42 -15.36 13.54 -2.04
C PRO A 42 -15.84 13.15 -3.45
N ILE A 43 -16.98 13.71 -3.88
CA ILE A 43 -17.55 13.50 -5.24
C ILE A 43 -16.77 14.16 -6.39
N ASN A 44 -15.59 14.72 -6.12
CA ASN A 44 -14.68 15.28 -7.11
C ASN A 44 -13.27 14.66 -6.94
N ASP A 45 -13.26 13.36 -6.66
CA ASP A 45 -12.08 12.53 -6.45
C ASP A 45 -11.34 12.20 -7.76
N GLY A 46 -11.89 12.55 -8.93
CA GLY A 46 -11.37 12.14 -10.23
C GLY A 46 -11.50 10.63 -10.49
N ALA A 47 -12.31 9.93 -9.70
CA ALA A 47 -12.39 8.47 -9.68
C ALA A 47 -13.84 7.98 -9.61
N TYR A 48 -14.11 6.96 -8.78
CA TYR A 48 -15.37 6.23 -8.73
C TYR A 48 -16.54 7.10 -8.23
N ASN A 49 -16.33 7.91 -7.19
CA ASN A 49 -17.42 8.70 -6.61
C ASN A 49 -17.85 9.83 -7.55
N GLU A 50 -16.90 10.49 -8.21
CA GLU A 50 -17.20 11.51 -9.22
C GLU A 50 -18.00 10.92 -10.40
N SER A 51 -17.58 9.76 -10.91
CA SER A 51 -18.27 9.08 -12.00
C SER A 51 -19.69 8.66 -11.62
N ALA A 52 -19.86 7.99 -10.47
CA ALA A 52 -21.19 7.60 -9.97
C ALA A 52 -22.10 8.80 -9.73
N TRP A 53 -21.59 9.88 -9.12
CA TRP A 53 -22.34 11.10 -8.87
C TRP A 53 -22.80 11.78 -10.16
N LYS A 54 -21.93 11.83 -11.17
CA LYS A 54 -22.31 12.33 -12.51
C LYS A 54 -23.50 11.55 -13.07
N GLY A 55 -23.51 10.23 -12.94
CA GLY A 55 -24.63 9.38 -13.35
C GLY A 55 -25.94 9.71 -12.62
N VAL A 56 -25.89 9.80 -11.28
CA VAL A 56 -27.06 10.18 -10.46
C VAL A 56 -27.59 11.55 -10.86
N LYS A 57 -26.70 12.53 -11.02
CA LYS A 57 -27.05 13.90 -11.39
C LYS A 57 -27.70 13.97 -12.76
N GLU A 58 -27.09 13.37 -13.78
CA GLU A 58 -27.63 13.36 -15.13
C GLU A 58 -29.01 12.68 -15.18
N TYR A 59 -29.16 11.51 -14.55
CA TYR A 59 -30.46 10.83 -14.50
C TYR A 59 -31.53 11.66 -13.78
N GLY A 60 -31.17 12.28 -12.66
CA GLY A 60 -32.07 13.12 -11.87
C GLY A 60 -32.53 14.36 -12.64
N GLU A 61 -31.60 15.05 -13.32
CA GLU A 61 -31.90 16.21 -14.16
C GLU A 61 -32.77 15.84 -15.38
N GLU A 62 -32.47 14.74 -16.07
CA GLU A 62 -33.22 14.25 -17.24
C GLU A 62 -34.66 13.87 -16.90
N ASN A 63 -34.90 13.35 -15.69
CA ASN A 63 -36.20 12.83 -15.27
C ASN A 63 -36.94 13.72 -14.26
N ASN A 64 -36.39 14.89 -13.90
CA ASN A 64 -36.91 15.79 -12.86
C ASN A 64 -37.10 15.09 -11.50
N ILE A 65 -36.15 14.25 -11.11
CA ILE A 65 -36.12 13.54 -9.82
C ILE A 65 -35.18 14.30 -8.88
N SER A 66 -35.53 14.49 -7.61
CA SER A 66 -34.65 15.17 -6.65
C SER A 66 -33.51 14.25 -6.21
N PHE A 67 -32.29 14.78 -6.12
CA PHE A 67 -31.12 14.00 -5.76
C PHE A 67 -30.14 14.74 -4.85
N ARG A 68 -29.36 13.98 -4.08
CA ARG A 68 -28.32 14.47 -3.17
C ARG A 68 -27.20 13.43 -3.03
N TYR A 69 -26.04 13.85 -2.54
CA TYR A 69 -25.03 12.94 -2.02
C TYR A 69 -24.76 13.20 -0.54
N TYR A 70 -24.30 12.17 0.17
CA TYR A 70 -23.74 12.23 1.51
C TYR A 70 -22.30 11.74 1.49
N GLN A 71 -21.44 12.46 2.22
CA GLN A 71 -20.06 12.09 2.44
C GLN A 71 -19.87 11.74 3.92
N PRO A 72 -19.83 10.45 4.26
CA PRO A 72 -19.64 10.01 5.63
C PRO A 72 -18.28 10.41 6.20
N VAL A 73 -18.21 10.44 7.53
CA VAL A 73 -16.96 10.58 8.27
C VAL A 73 -16.43 9.18 8.54
N LEU A 74 -15.16 8.97 8.21
CA LEU A 74 -14.44 7.73 8.47
C LEU A 74 -14.09 7.61 9.96
N ASP A 75 -13.93 6.38 10.45
CA ASP A 75 -13.44 6.15 11.81
C ASP A 75 -11.93 6.45 11.94
N ASP A 76 -11.37 6.22 13.13
CA ASP A 76 -9.95 6.48 13.41
C ASP A 76 -8.99 5.61 12.56
N LYS A 77 -9.50 4.55 11.90
CA LYS A 77 -8.75 3.70 10.96
C LYS A 77 -8.91 4.13 9.50
N GLY A 78 -9.74 5.14 9.23
CA GLY A 78 -10.04 5.57 7.87
C GLY A 78 -11.06 4.67 7.17
N GLU A 79 -11.88 3.91 7.91
CA GLU A 79 -12.84 2.96 7.37
C GLU A 79 -14.30 3.39 7.64
N LEU A 80 -15.23 2.88 6.82
CA LEU A 80 -16.66 3.01 7.08
C LEU A 80 -17.14 1.89 8.00
N SER A 81 -17.55 2.26 9.21
CA SER A 81 -18.27 1.32 10.07
C SER A 81 -19.70 1.04 9.58
N VAL A 82 -20.20 -0.16 9.85
CA VAL A 82 -21.62 -0.53 9.61
C VAL A 82 -22.56 0.45 10.31
N GLU A 83 -22.22 0.94 11.50
CA GLU A 83 -23.01 1.95 12.22
C GLU A 83 -23.08 3.28 11.45
N THR A 84 -21.95 3.75 10.93
CA THR A 84 -21.89 4.96 10.09
C THR A 84 -22.77 4.80 8.86
N ILE A 85 -22.65 3.68 8.14
CA ILE A 85 -23.46 3.38 6.95
C ILE A 85 -24.95 3.42 7.31
N LYS A 86 -25.34 2.77 8.41
CA LYS A 86 -26.72 2.75 8.90
C LYS A 86 -27.25 4.16 9.17
N ASN A 87 -26.46 5.01 9.84
CA ASN A 87 -26.88 6.38 10.17
C ASN A 87 -27.15 7.23 8.92
N TYR A 88 -26.37 7.06 7.85
CA TYR A 88 -26.60 7.77 6.58
C TYR A 88 -27.77 7.20 5.78
N ILE A 89 -28.04 5.88 5.87
CA ILE A 89 -29.26 5.28 5.30
C ILE A 89 -30.50 5.74 6.07
N ASP A 90 -30.45 5.79 7.41
CA ASP A 90 -31.50 6.35 8.28
C ASP A 90 -31.81 7.80 7.87
N LEU A 91 -30.78 8.61 7.60
CA LEU A 91 -30.92 9.98 7.12
C LEU A 91 -31.56 10.03 5.72
N ALA A 92 -31.09 9.21 4.77
CA ALA A 92 -31.68 9.14 3.43
C ALA A 92 -33.15 8.74 3.46
N ALA A 93 -33.51 7.74 4.28
CA ALA A 93 -34.88 7.29 4.49
C ALA A 93 -35.77 8.42 5.06
N LYS A 94 -35.27 9.13 6.08
CA LYS A 94 -35.97 10.27 6.69
C LYS A 94 -36.18 11.42 5.69
N ASP A 95 -35.22 11.63 4.81
CA ASP A 95 -35.29 12.60 3.72
C ASP A 95 -36.07 12.06 2.51
N GLY A 96 -36.78 10.94 2.62
CA GLY A 96 -37.71 10.45 1.61
C GLY A 96 -37.06 9.75 0.40
N ALA A 97 -35.82 9.28 0.54
CA ALA A 97 -35.15 8.55 -0.52
C ALA A 97 -35.92 7.30 -0.94
N LYS A 98 -36.08 7.14 -2.25
CA LYS A 98 -36.55 5.91 -2.90
C LYS A 98 -35.39 5.07 -3.41
N PHE A 99 -34.27 5.72 -3.74
CA PHE A 99 -33.04 5.08 -4.16
C PHE A 99 -31.86 5.52 -3.30
N VAL A 100 -31.04 4.54 -2.90
CA VAL A 100 -29.74 4.78 -2.27
C VAL A 100 -28.66 4.10 -3.11
N ILE A 101 -27.69 4.88 -3.59
CA ILE A 101 -26.62 4.46 -4.50
C ILE A 101 -25.30 4.42 -3.73
N LEU A 102 -24.59 3.30 -3.82
CA LEU A 102 -23.47 2.94 -2.93
C LEU A 102 -22.29 2.42 -3.76
N PRO A 103 -21.23 3.22 -3.96
CA PRO A 103 -20.08 2.83 -4.78
C PRO A 103 -19.08 1.98 -3.99
N GLY A 104 -18.80 0.77 -4.48
CA GLY A 104 -17.65 -0.03 -4.07
C GLY A 104 -17.86 -0.96 -2.88
N GLU A 105 -16.80 -1.71 -2.57
CA GLU A 105 -16.78 -2.80 -1.57
C GLU A 105 -16.97 -2.30 -0.13
N ALA A 106 -16.64 -1.04 0.16
CA ALA A 106 -16.80 -0.42 1.49
C ALA A 106 -18.24 -0.52 2.04
N PHE A 107 -19.23 -0.75 1.18
CA PHE A 107 -20.64 -0.89 1.56
C PHE A 107 -21.14 -2.33 1.61
N ALA A 108 -20.37 -3.32 1.13
CA ALA A 108 -20.84 -4.68 0.92
C ALA A 108 -21.33 -5.34 2.22
N VAL A 109 -20.56 -5.21 3.30
CA VAL A 109 -20.91 -5.72 4.63
C VAL A 109 -22.10 -4.95 5.22
N GLY A 110 -22.04 -3.62 5.21
CA GLY A 110 -23.11 -2.79 5.75
C GLY A 110 -24.45 -3.04 5.08
N ILE A 111 -24.49 -3.13 3.76
CA ILE A 111 -25.72 -3.41 3.02
C ILE A 111 -26.24 -4.81 3.22
N ASN A 112 -25.35 -5.78 3.43
CA ASN A 112 -25.78 -7.12 3.79
C ASN A 112 -26.64 -7.14 5.06
N GLU A 113 -26.28 -6.33 6.05
CA GLU A 113 -26.98 -6.26 7.33
C GLU A 113 -28.17 -5.29 7.34
N ILE A 114 -28.03 -4.15 6.66
CA ILE A 114 -28.94 -3.01 6.82
C ILE A 114 -30.11 -3.06 5.83
N ALA A 115 -29.86 -3.38 4.56
CA ALA A 115 -30.87 -3.26 3.50
C ALA A 115 -32.19 -4.03 3.77
N PRO A 116 -32.19 -5.23 4.38
CA PRO A 116 -33.43 -5.96 4.68
C PRO A 116 -34.42 -5.21 5.59
N ALA A 117 -33.96 -4.24 6.39
CA ALA A 117 -34.81 -3.44 7.26
C ALA A 117 -35.55 -2.29 6.53
N TYR A 118 -35.18 -1.99 5.28
CA TYR A 118 -35.69 -0.85 4.51
C TYR A 118 -36.39 -1.30 3.23
N SER A 119 -37.53 -1.99 3.36
CA SER A 119 -38.27 -2.54 2.22
C SER A 119 -38.75 -1.48 1.21
N GLU A 120 -38.91 -0.23 1.65
CA GLU A 120 -39.38 0.88 0.81
C GLU A 120 -38.24 1.59 0.06
N ILE A 121 -36.97 1.27 0.36
CA ILE A 121 -35.80 1.81 -0.33
C ILE A 121 -35.24 0.76 -1.28
N ASN A 122 -34.96 1.22 -2.50
CA ASN A 122 -34.22 0.48 -3.51
C ASN A 122 -32.73 0.82 -3.41
N PHE A 123 -31.89 -0.18 -3.19
CA PHE A 123 -30.45 0.00 -3.10
C PHE A 123 -29.78 -0.37 -4.42
N ILE A 124 -28.81 0.43 -4.84
CA ILE A 124 -27.90 0.12 -5.96
C ILE A 124 -26.48 0.05 -5.39
N LEU A 125 -25.92 -1.15 -5.32
CA LEU A 125 -24.54 -1.41 -4.91
C LEU A 125 -23.67 -1.53 -6.17
N ILE A 126 -22.64 -0.71 -6.30
CA ILE A 126 -21.82 -0.63 -7.52
C ILE A 126 -20.48 -1.34 -7.30
N ASP A 127 -20.11 -2.22 -8.23
CA ASP A 127 -18.85 -2.97 -8.26
C ASP A 127 -18.56 -3.77 -6.98
N ALA A 128 -19.63 -4.25 -6.34
CA ALA A 128 -19.60 -5.04 -5.13
C ALA A 128 -20.86 -5.91 -5.01
N TYR A 129 -20.81 -6.90 -4.12
CA TYR A 129 -21.94 -7.75 -3.78
C TYR A 129 -22.10 -7.80 -2.26
N PRO A 130 -23.33 -7.79 -1.70
CA PRO A 130 -23.50 -7.92 -0.26
C PRO A 130 -22.87 -9.21 0.26
N HIS A 131 -22.10 -9.16 1.33
CA HIS A 131 -21.51 -10.36 1.96
C HIS A 131 -21.30 -10.12 3.48
N PRO A 132 -21.19 -11.17 4.32
CA PRO A 132 -20.85 -11.00 5.73
C PRO A 132 -19.41 -10.50 5.96
N GLU A 133 -19.14 -9.84 7.09
CA GLU A 133 -17.85 -9.22 7.44
C GLU A 133 -16.62 -10.14 7.30
N ASN A 134 -16.79 -11.44 7.56
CA ASN A 134 -15.71 -12.43 7.54
C ASN A 134 -15.97 -13.57 6.53
N ASP A 135 -16.80 -13.32 5.52
CA ASP A 135 -17.17 -14.29 4.49
C ASP A 135 -17.48 -13.56 3.19
N ASN A 136 -16.68 -13.75 2.15
CA ASN A 136 -16.88 -13.12 0.84
C ASN A 136 -17.96 -13.83 -0.02
N THR A 137 -18.72 -14.75 0.57
CA THR A 137 -19.85 -15.39 -0.11
C THR A 137 -20.96 -14.37 -0.35
N THR A 138 -21.09 -13.97 -1.62
CA THR A 138 -22.14 -13.07 -2.11
C THR A 138 -23.53 -13.51 -1.65
N LYS A 139 -24.32 -12.57 -1.13
CA LYS A 139 -25.70 -12.76 -0.68
C LYS A 139 -26.65 -12.03 -1.61
N PHE A 140 -27.77 -12.70 -1.88
CA PHE A 140 -28.90 -12.09 -2.56
C PHE A 140 -29.75 -11.32 -1.55
N ILE A 141 -30.08 -10.06 -1.87
CA ILE A 141 -30.97 -9.23 -1.07
C ILE A 141 -32.02 -8.62 -1.98
N SER A 142 -33.30 -8.81 -1.64
CA SER A 142 -34.42 -8.58 -2.56
C SER A 142 -34.59 -7.12 -2.99
N ASN A 143 -34.16 -6.15 -2.19
CA ASN A 143 -34.22 -4.72 -2.50
C ASN A 143 -32.84 -4.12 -2.84
N VAL A 144 -31.85 -4.96 -3.19
CA VAL A 144 -30.53 -4.51 -3.63
C VAL A 144 -30.31 -4.97 -5.06
N MET A 145 -30.06 -4.03 -5.96
CA MET A 145 -29.53 -4.30 -7.30
C MET A 145 -28.02 -4.08 -7.28
N CYS A 146 -27.25 -5.05 -7.78
CA CYS A 146 -25.80 -4.91 -7.90
C CYS A 146 -25.42 -4.51 -9.33
N ILE A 147 -24.36 -3.73 -9.48
CA ILE A 147 -23.71 -3.48 -10.76
C ILE A 147 -22.35 -4.18 -10.72
N SER A 148 -22.04 -4.98 -11.74
CA SER A 148 -20.70 -5.58 -11.91
C SER A 148 -20.11 -5.18 -13.25
N PHE A 149 -18.81 -4.92 -13.30
CA PHE A 149 -18.11 -4.58 -14.54
C PHE A 149 -17.45 -5.82 -15.16
N ASN A 150 -17.50 -5.92 -16.48
CA ASN A 150 -16.89 -7.03 -17.21
C ASN A 150 -15.37 -6.86 -17.35
N ALA A 151 -14.63 -7.35 -16.36
CA ALA A 151 -13.17 -7.32 -16.30
C ALA A 151 -12.47 -7.94 -17.53
N LEU A 152 -13.03 -9.01 -18.12
CA LEU A 152 -12.47 -9.61 -19.33
C LEU A 152 -12.55 -8.69 -20.53
N GLU A 153 -13.67 -7.97 -20.70
CA GLU A 153 -13.80 -7.00 -21.76
C GLU A 153 -12.87 -5.80 -21.54
N ALA A 154 -12.74 -5.34 -20.30
CA ALA A 154 -11.83 -4.26 -19.96
C ALA A 154 -10.36 -4.63 -20.26
N GLY A 155 -9.91 -5.79 -19.76
CA GLY A 155 -8.60 -6.33 -20.09
C GLY A 155 -8.41 -6.48 -21.60
N TYR A 156 -9.41 -7.02 -22.31
CA TYR A 156 -9.36 -7.19 -23.77
C TYR A 156 -9.13 -5.86 -24.49
N LEU A 157 -9.85 -4.81 -24.12
CA LEU A 157 -9.67 -3.50 -24.72
C LEU A 157 -8.25 -2.95 -24.45
N ALA A 158 -7.72 -3.11 -23.23
CA ALA A 158 -6.37 -2.66 -22.90
C ALA A 158 -5.30 -3.38 -23.74
N GLY A 159 -5.37 -4.70 -23.86
CA GLY A 159 -4.42 -5.49 -24.64
C GLY A 159 -4.53 -5.24 -26.13
N TYR A 160 -5.76 -5.14 -26.65
CA TYR A 160 -6.01 -4.82 -28.05
C TYR A 160 -5.48 -3.43 -28.40
N CYS A 161 -5.76 -2.41 -27.58
CA CYS A 161 -5.30 -1.04 -27.81
C CYS A 161 -3.79 -0.90 -27.70
N SER A 162 -3.15 -1.60 -26.75
CA SER A 162 -1.69 -1.62 -26.65
C SER A 162 -1.02 -2.04 -27.97
N VAL A 163 -1.48 -3.15 -28.57
CA VAL A 163 -0.93 -3.61 -29.86
C VAL A 163 -1.37 -2.72 -31.02
N LEU A 164 -2.62 -2.25 -31.02
CA LEU A 164 -3.15 -1.33 -32.03
C LEU A 164 -2.32 -0.04 -32.12
N ASP A 165 -1.83 0.46 -30.98
CA ASP A 165 -0.99 1.64 -30.90
C ASP A 165 0.51 1.36 -31.13
N GLY A 166 0.84 0.13 -31.55
CA GLY A 166 2.15 -0.23 -32.06
C GLY A 166 3.10 -0.86 -31.04
N PHE A 167 2.66 -1.14 -29.81
CA PHE A 167 3.47 -1.89 -28.85
C PHE A 167 3.55 -3.37 -29.26
N THR A 168 4.75 -3.93 -29.17
CA THR A 168 5.03 -5.34 -29.52
C THR A 168 5.61 -6.15 -28.38
N LYS A 169 6.03 -5.49 -27.30
CA LYS A 169 6.48 -6.11 -26.06
C LYS A 169 5.66 -5.52 -24.91
N LEU A 170 4.76 -6.33 -24.36
CA LEU A 170 3.76 -5.95 -23.37
C LEU A 170 4.08 -6.67 -22.06
N GLY A 171 3.58 -6.13 -20.94
CA GLY A 171 3.68 -6.75 -19.62
C GLY A 171 2.33 -6.73 -18.91
N TYR A 172 2.08 -7.74 -18.08
CA TYR A 172 0.96 -7.79 -17.17
C TYR A 172 1.45 -8.14 -15.76
N VAL A 173 1.11 -7.29 -14.79
CA VAL A 173 1.37 -7.52 -13.37
C VAL A 173 0.02 -7.69 -12.66
N GLY A 174 -0.25 -8.90 -12.17
CA GLY A 174 -1.51 -9.24 -11.51
C GLY A 174 -1.33 -9.89 -10.15
N SER A 175 -2.42 -10.45 -9.65
CA SER A 175 -2.50 -11.32 -8.46
C SER A 175 -3.11 -12.69 -8.81
N VAL A 176 -2.58 -13.77 -8.24
CA VAL A 176 -3.17 -15.13 -8.30
C VAL A 176 -4.37 -15.28 -7.37
N ASN A 177 -4.42 -14.52 -6.28
CA ASN A 177 -5.48 -14.58 -5.28
C ASN A 177 -6.72 -13.78 -5.67
N SER A 178 -6.63 -12.92 -6.70
CA SER A 178 -7.75 -12.12 -7.22
C SER A 178 -8.32 -12.71 -8.51
N LYS A 179 -9.59 -13.16 -8.45
CA LYS A 179 -10.33 -13.54 -9.67
C LYS A 179 -10.45 -12.37 -10.65
N ASN A 180 -10.65 -11.16 -10.13
CA ASN A 180 -10.79 -9.95 -10.94
C ASN A 180 -9.50 -9.69 -11.73
N SER A 181 -8.34 -9.80 -11.07
CA SER A 181 -7.03 -9.77 -11.72
C SER A 181 -6.90 -10.84 -12.79
N GLY A 182 -7.25 -12.10 -12.48
CA GLY A 182 -7.21 -13.18 -13.47
C GLY A 182 -8.02 -12.88 -14.74
N ASP A 183 -9.21 -12.29 -14.58
CA ASP A 183 -10.08 -11.90 -15.70
C ASP A 183 -9.52 -10.71 -16.49
N TYR A 184 -9.00 -9.68 -15.83
CA TYR A 184 -8.29 -8.57 -16.51
C TYR A 184 -7.08 -9.07 -17.29
N GLY A 185 -6.22 -9.89 -16.68
CA GLY A 185 -5.04 -10.46 -17.32
C GLY A 185 -5.39 -11.36 -18.50
N ALA A 186 -6.39 -12.23 -18.38
CA ALA A 186 -6.83 -13.06 -19.49
C ALA A 186 -7.49 -12.27 -20.61
N GLY A 187 -8.25 -11.23 -20.28
CA GLY A 187 -8.74 -10.26 -21.25
C GLY A 187 -7.57 -9.64 -22.01
N TYR A 188 -6.58 -9.11 -21.29
CA TYR A 188 -5.39 -8.45 -21.83
C TYR A 188 -4.65 -9.33 -22.85
N VAL A 189 -4.36 -10.58 -22.50
CA VAL A 189 -3.70 -11.53 -23.41
C VAL A 189 -4.57 -11.84 -24.62
N GLN A 190 -5.89 -12.03 -24.46
CA GLN A 190 -6.81 -12.29 -25.58
C GLN A 190 -6.94 -11.09 -26.52
N GLY A 191 -6.95 -9.86 -25.99
CA GLY A 191 -6.98 -8.62 -26.75
C GLY A 191 -5.70 -8.42 -27.56
N ALA A 192 -4.55 -8.56 -26.91
CA ALA A 192 -3.25 -8.48 -27.55
C ALA A 192 -3.09 -9.54 -28.65
N ALA A 193 -3.53 -10.78 -28.39
CA ALA A 193 -3.51 -11.87 -29.37
C ALA A 193 -4.35 -11.53 -30.60
N ALA A 194 -5.56 -11.01 -30.40
CA ALA A 194 -6.46 -10.65 -31.49
C ALA A 194 -5.89 -9.52 -32.38
N ALA A 195 -5.27 -8.51 -31.78
CA ALA A 195 -4.62 -7.43 -32.52
C ALA A 195 -3.35 -7.91 -33.25
N ALA A 196 -2.53 -8.74 -32.58
CA ALA A 196 -1.33 -9.33 -33.18
C ALA A 196 -1.67 -10.20 -34.40
N ASP A 197 -2.66 -11.08 -34.28
CA ASP A 197 -3.08 -11.96 -35.39
C ASP A 197 -3.76 -11.20 -36.54
N SER A 198 -4.48 -10.11 -36.23
CA SER A 198 -5.11 -9.27 -37.25
C SER A 198 -4.06 -8.48 -38.05
N SER A 199 -3.04 -7.94 -37.37
CA SER A 199 -1.96 -7.17 -37.98
C SER A 199 -0.82 -8.02 -38.54
N LYS A 200 -0.75 -9.31 -38.19
CA LYS A 200 0.39 -10.22 -38.48
C LYS A 200 1.71 -9.73 -37.88
N THR A 201 1.63 -9.06 -36.74
CA THR A 201 2.78 -8.53 -36.02
C THR A 201 3.13 -9.47 -34.87
N PRO A 202 4.38 -9.96 -34.78
CA PRO A 202 4.83 -10.71 -33.61
C PRO A 202 4.75 -9.86 -32.35
N VAL A 203 4.09 -10.38 -31.31
CA VAL A 203 3.93 -9.72 -30.00
C VAL A 203 4.38 -10.66 -28.90
N ILE A 204 5.08 -10.12 -27.90
CA ILE A 204 5.47 -10.82 -26.68
C ILE A 204 4.71 -10.19 -25.51
N VAL A 205 4.16 -11.02 -24.63
CA VAL A 205 3.59 -10.58 -23.35
C VAL A 205 4.36 -11.26 -22.22
N GLU A 206 4.97 -10.48 -21.33
CA GLU A 206 5.46 -10.94 -20.03
C GLU A 206 4.29 -10.92 -19.04
N TYR A 207 4.06 -12.01 -18.31
CA TYR A 207 2.93 -12.11 -17.38
C TYR A 207 3.41 -12.63 -16.04
N ALA A 208 3.24 -11.82 -15.00
CA ALA A 208 3.60 -12.16 -13.63
C ALA A 208 2.43 -11.87 -12.69
N ASN A 209 2.29 -12.70 -11.65
CA ASN A 209 1.44 -12.37 -10.52
C ASN A 209 2.34 -12.13 -9.31
N TYR A 210 2.24 -10.95 -8.69
CA TYR A 210 3.18 -10.52 -7.66
C TYR A 210 3.15 -11.43 -6.42
N ASP A 211 1.99 -12.05 -6.13
CA ASP A 211 1.67 -12.88 -4.96
C ASP A 211 1.69 -14.40 -5.24
N ALA A 212 2.29 -14.84 -6.36
CA ALA A 212 2.42 -16.27 -6.63
C ALA A 212 3.56 -16.89 -5.80
N ASP A 213 3.28 -17.99 -5.09
CA ASP A 213 4.27 -18.73 -4.28
C ASP A 213 5.51 -19.18 -5.07
N ASN A 214 5.35 -19.46 -6.36
CA ASN A 214 6.40 -19.90 -7.29
C ASN A 214 6.74 -18.83 -8.35
N LEU A 215 6.53 -17.55 -8.00
CA LEU A 215 6.95 -16.43 -8.84
C LEU A 215 8.45 -16.51 -9.10
N ASN A 216 8.85 -16.41 -10.38
CA ASN A 216 10.26 -16.35 -10.78
C ASN A 216 10.85 -14.93 -10.57
N TYR A 217 10.69 -14.42 -9.35
CA TYR A 217 11.16 -13.13 -8.88
C TYR A 217 11.46 -13.21 -7.39
N ASP A 218 12.50 -12.51 -6.95
CA ASP A 218 12.90 -12.45 -5.56
C ASP A 218 12.93 -10.98 -5.14
N TYR A 219 12.12 -10.63 -4.14
CA TYR A 219 11.98 -9.27 -3.64
C TYR A 219 13.11 -8.86 -2.69
N SER A 220 13.95 -9.81 -2.27
CA SER A 220 14.98 -9.58 -1.27
C SER A 220 16.07 -8.63 -1.75
N PHE A 221 16.67 -7.94 -0.80
CA PHE A 221 17.84 -7.10 -1.03
C PHE A 221 18.75 -7.08 0.19
N THR A 222 20.01 -6.73 -0.05
CA THR A 222 21.03 -6.65 0.98
C THR A 222 21.28 -5.20 1.37
N VAL A 223 21.46 -4.98 2.67
CA VAL A 223 22.02 -3.76 3.23
C VAL A 223 23.30 -4.09 3.97
N GLU A 224 24.43 -3.57 3.53
CA GLU A 224 25.74 -3.87 4.07
C GLU A 224 26.32 -2.66 4.80
N ALA A 225 26.73 -2.84 6.06
CA ALA A 225 27.64 -1.91 6.72
C ALA A 225 29.05 -2.12 6.17
N THR A 226 29.58 -1.07 5.55
CA THR A 226 30.93 -1.06 4.99
C THR A 226 31.91 -0.38 5.94
N TYR A 227 33.18 -0.81 5.87
CA TYR A 227 34.25 -0.33 6.74
C TYR A 227 35.47 0.06 5.93
N LYS A 228 36.08 1.20 6.26
CA LYS A 228 37.31 1.68 5.63
C LYS A 228 38.49 1.59 6.59
N LYS A 229 39.70 1.48 6.05
CA LYS A 229 40.91 1.51 6.87
C LYS A 229 41.12 2.91 7.40
N VAL A 230 41.51 3.00 8.67
CA VAL A 230 41.88 4.28 9.28
C VAL A 230 43.07 4.93 8.57
N SER A 231 43.97 4.14 7.98
CA SER A 231 45.11 4.65 7.21
C SER A 231 44.71 5.51 6.00
N ASP A 232 43.48 5.36 5.54
CA ASP A 232 42.97 6.02 4.35
C ASP A 232 42.24 7.33 4.71
N GLU A 233 41.99 7.56 6.01
CA GLU A 233 41.39 8.79 6.53
C GLU A 233 42.43 9.91 6.61
N LYS A 234 42.07 11.07 6.06
CA LYS A 234 42.94 12.26 6.05
C LYS A 234 42.69 13.15 7.25
N GLU A 235 41.47 13.08 7.79
CA GLU A 235 41.10 13.82 8.97
C GLU A 235 41.69 13.18 10.23
N LYS A 236 41.85 13.99 11.27
CA LYS A 236 42.33 13.47 12.55
C LYS A 236 41.25 12.58 13.14
N THR A 237 41.60 11.34 13.44
CA THR A 237 40.69 10.37 14.05
C THR A 237 40.98 10.17 15.54
N PHE A 238 39.95 9.74 16.26
CA PHE A 238 39.99 9.40 17.69
C PHE A 238 39.33 8.04 17.92
N LYS A 239 39.95 7.19 18.72
CA LYS A 239 39.42 5.87 19.11
C LYS A 239 38.49 6.04 20.32
N VAL A 240 37.23 5.65 20.15
CA VAL A 240 36.22 5.57 21.20
C VAL A 240 35.98 4.10 21.51
N LYS A 241 36.19 3.70 22.77
CA LYS A 241 35.86 2.36 23.25
C LYS A 241 34.71 2.45 24.24
N VAL A 242 33.56 1.89 23.89
CA VAL A 242 32.43 1.73 24.80
C VAL A 242 32.52 0.35 25.45
N VAL A 243 32.42 0.31 26.78
CA VAL A 243 32.41 -0.93 27.58
C VAL A 243 31.01 -1.10 28.15
N ASP A 244 30.45 -2.29 27.95
CA ASP A 244 29.05 -2.63 28.30
C ASP A 244 28.03 -1.68 27.63
N GLY A 245 28.31 -1.31 26.38
CA GLY A 245 27.43 -0.50 25.53
C GLY A 245 27.85 -0.51 24.07
N MET A 246 27.03 0.10 23.23
CA MET A 246 27.22 0.34 21.80
C MET A 246 27.79 1.74 21.53
N GLY A 247 28.42 1.91 20.37
CA GLY A 247 29.02 3.18 19.92
C GLY A 247 30.56 3.20 19.90
N SER A 248 31.21 2.05 20.14
CA SER A 248 32.65 1.89 19.92
C SER A 248 33.03 2.11 18.46
N GLY A 249 34.18 2.74 18.22
CA GLY A 249 34.66 2.97 16.86
C GLY A 249 35.86 3.90 16.80
N LEU A 250 36.22 4.25 15.57
CA LEU A 250 37.15 5.32 15.25
C LEU A 250 36.37 6.40 14.51
N TYR A 251 36.49 7.64 14.96
CA TYR A 251 35.66 8.76 14.52
C TYR A 251 36.51 9.98 14.23
N THR A 252 36.07 10.85 13.32
CA THR A 252 36.77 12.11 13.00
C THR A 252 36.47 13.20 14.04
N ASP A 253 37.32 14.24 14.07
CA ASP A 253 37.13 15.39 14.97
C ASP A 253 35.81 16.11 14.66
N GLY A 254 34.93 16.20 15.66
CA GLY A 254 33.63 16.87 15.55
C GLY A 254 32.45 15.96 15.19
N GLU A 255 32.65 14.67 14.94
CA GLU A 255 31.55 13.72 14.74
C GLU A 255 30.71 13.56 16.01
N ASN A 256 29.40 13.41 15.83
CA ASN A 256 28.47 13.14 16.92
C ASN A 256 28.05 11.67 16.89
N VAL A 257 28.23 10.97 18.01
CA VAL A 257 28.04 9.52 18.11
C VAL A 257 27.05 9.22 19.23
N THR A 258 25.97 8.51 18.93
CA THR A 258 25.09 7.99 19.98
C THR A 258 25.81 6.86 20.74
N ILE A 259 25.79 6.90 22.07
CA ILE A 259 26.35 5.87 22.94
C ILE A 259 25.18 5.31 23.75
N THR A 260 24.98 4.00 23.70
CA THR A 260 23.85 3.32 24.36
C THR A 260 24.36 2.18 25.21
N ALA A 261 23.96 2.11 26.48
CA ALA A 261 24.35 1.04 27.38
C ALA A 261 23.67 -0.27 26.96
N ASN A 262 24.36 -1.39 27.15
CA ASN A 262 23.78 -2.72 26.94
C ASN A 262 22.61 -2.95 27.91
N PRO A 263 21.78 -3.99 27.71
CA PRO A 263 20.81 -4.38 28.74
C PRO A 263 21.49 -4.62 30.09
N ALA A 264 20.89 -4.10 31.15
CA ALA A 264 21.44 -4.24 32.49
C ALA A 264 21.49 -5.72 32.91
N PRO A 265 22.53 -6.15 33.65
CA PRO A 265 22.54 -7.46 34.28
C PRO A 265 21.37 -7.66 35.25
N GLU A 266 21.03 -8.92 35.55
CA GLU A 266 20.01 -9.25 36.54
C GLU A 266 20.25 -8.54 37.90
N GLY A 267 19.19 -7.94 38.44
CA GLY A 267 19.23 -7.23 39.72
C GLY A 267 19.88 -5.86 39.67
N LYS A 268 20.13 -5.30 38.48
CA LYS A 268 20.79 -4.01 38.29
C LYS A 268 20.05 -3.10 37.32
N VAL A 269 20.36 -1.81 37.44
CA VAL A 269 19.93 -0.78 36.48
C VAL A 269 21.12 0.09 36.12
N PHE A 270 21.01 0.75 34.95
CA PHE A 270 21.99 1.74 34.54
C PHE A 270 22.10 2.82 35.62
N ASP A 271 23.33 3.11 36.05
CA ASP A 271 23.60 4.17 37.03
C ASP A 271 24.14 5.41 36.34
N HIS A 272 25.30 5.29 35.71
CA HIS A 272 25.94 6.37 34.98
C HIS A 272 27.04 5.90 34.03
N TRP A 273 27.51 6.80 33.16
CA TRP A 273 28.69 6.62 32.33
C TRP A 273 29.96 7.13 33.03
N GLU A 274 30.98 6.27 33.12
CA GLU A 274 32.34 6.67 33.42
C GLU A 274 33.10 6.98 32.13
N THR A 275 33.91 8.06 32.14
CA THR A 275 34.69 8.48 30.97
C THR A 275 36.16 8.58 31.33
N LYS A 276 37.01 8.10 30.44
CA LYS A 276 38.46 8.16 30.58
C LYS A 276 39.10 8.59 29.27
N SER A 277 39.97 9.59 29.32
CA SER A 277 40.85 9.92 28.21
C SER A 277 41.99 8.90 28.11
N ASN A 278 42.20 8.36 26.93
CA ASN A 278 43.31 7.47 26.60
C ASN A 278 44.47 8.21 25.93
N THR A 279 44.31 9.49 25.60
CA THR A 279 45.38 10.32 25.04
C THR A 279 46.24 10.95 26.14
N GLU A 280 47.55 10.75 26.04
CA GLU A 280 48.51 11.30 26.99
C GLU A 280 48.39 12.83 27.12
N GLY A 281 48.34 13.33 28.35
CA GLY A 281 48.23 14.76 28.64
C GLY A 281 46.82 15.36 28.50
N VAL A 282 45.84 14.60 28.01
CA VAL A 282 44.43 15.05 27.93
C VAL A 282 43.66 14.56 29.15
N ARG A 283 42.90 15.47 29.80
CA ARG A 283 42.11 15.17 31.00
C ARG A 283 40.76 14.57 30.63
N ASP A 284 40.26 13.62 31.41
CA ASP A 284 38.97 12.92 31.20
C ASP A 284 37.77 13.85 30.97
N LYS A 285 37.73 15.01 31.64
CA LYS A 285 36.68 16.02 31.43
C LYS A 285 36.59 16.61 30.01
N LYS A 286 37.51 16.23 29.13
CA LYS A 286 37.50 16.61 27.71
C LYS A 286 36.72 15.61 26.84
N VAL A 287 36.38 14.44 27.37
CA VAL A 287 35.42 13.53 26.72
C VAL A 287 34.03 14.17 26.82
N ASN A 288 33.48 14.59 25.68
CA ASN A 288 32.31 15.47 25.61
C ASN A 288 31.01 14.69 25.41
N ILE A 289 30.48 14.15 26.50
CA ILE A 289 29.21 13.43 26.53
C ILE A 289 28.06 14.35 26.91
N SER A 290 26.91 14.19 26.26
CA SER A 290 25.72 15.01 26.49
C SER A 290 25.05 14.72 27.83
N SER A 291 25.20 13.49 28.32
CA SER A 291 24.66 13.06 29.61
C SER A 291 25.53 11.97 30.23
N LYS A 292 25.61 11.98 31.56
CA LYS A 292 26.19 10.89 32.35
C LYS A 292 25.15 9.90 32.84
N ASN A 293 23.90 10.31 32.95
CA ASN A 293 22.88 9.56 33.69
C ASN A 293 21.84 8.92 32.78
N ASP A 294 21.84 9.26 31.49
CA ASP A 294 20.96 8.65 30.51
C ASP A 294 21.64 7.43 29.90
N ALA A 295 20.91 6.31 29.86
CA ALA A 295 21.42 5.04 29.31
C ALA A 295 21.73 5.13 27.80
N SER A 296 21.13 6.12 27.11
CA SER A 296 21.52 6.52 25.75
C SER A 296 21.84 8.01 25.74
N MET A 297 22.95 8.40 25.13
CA MET A 297 23.44 9.78 25.10
C MET A 297 24.29 10.05 23.85
N ASN A 298 24.60 11.32 23.58
CA ASN A 298 25.45 11.72 22.45
C ASN A 298 26.87 12.05 22.93
N LEU A 299 27.89 11.55 22.22
CA LEU A 299 29.29 11.92 22.34
C LEU A 299 29.66 12.83 21.16
N LEU A 300 30.06 14.07 21.46
CA LEU A 300 30.77 14.89 20.47
C LEU A 300 32.25 14.51 20.50
N VAL A 301 32.68 13.76 19.49
CA VAL A 301 34.06 13.29 19.36
C VAL A 301 34.98 14.49 19.15
N GLY A 302 36.06 14.51 19.91
CA GLY A 302 37.13 15.47 19.72
C GLY A 302 38.10 15.47 20.88
N SER A 303 39.29 16.02 20.65
CA SER A 303 40.37 16.23 21.63
C SER A 303 41.14 14.99 22.12
N CYS A 304 40.56 13.78 22.20
CA CYS A 304 41.25 12.56 22.66
C CYS A 304 40.57 11.26 22.26
N ASP A 305 41.37 10.19 22.19
CA ASP A 305 40.88 8.81 22.32
C ASP A 305 40.26 8.64 23.71
N CYS A 306 39.19 7.86 23.83
CA CYS A 306 38.52 7.67 25.11
C CYS A 306 37.98 6.26 25.33
N THR A 307 37.77 5.93 26.60
CA THR A 307 36.96 4.79 27.04
C THR A 307 35.75 5.34 27.78
N ILE A 308 34.57 4.85 27.42
CA ILE A 308 33.30 5.17 28.06
C ILE A 308 32.72 3.85 28.60
N THR A 309 32.49 3.76 29.90
CA THR A 309 32.07 2.51 30.56
C THR A 309 30.70 2.68 31.19
N ALA A 310 29.76 1.81 30.85
CA ALA A 310 28.47 1.76 31.53
C ALA A 310 28.67 1.22 32.94
N VAL A 311 28.21 1.97 33.94
CA VAL A 311 28.23 1.54 35.34
C VAL A 311 26.82 1.18 35.79
N TRP A 312 26.72 0.07 36.49
CA TRP A 312 25.47 -0.52 36.96
C TRP A 312 25.37 -0.41 38.48
N LYS A 313 24.17 -0.09 38.99
CA LYS A 313 23.87 -0.15 40.43
C LYS A 313 22.84 -1.22 40.73
N ASP A 314 22.90 -1.74 41.95
CA ASP A 314 21.90 -2.67 42.45
C ASP A 314 20.53 -1.98 42.55
N ALA A 315 19.50 -2.66 42.04
CA ALA A 315 18.14 -2.19 42.11
C ALA A 315 17.17 -3.36 42.17
N GLU A 316 15.99 -3.13 42.74
CA GLU A 316 14.91 -4.10 42.64
C GLU A 316 14.36 -4.09 41.21
N THR A 317 14.69 -5.13 40.45
CA THR A 317 14.23 -5.30 39.06
C THR A 317 13.16 -6.39 38.95
N ARG A 318 12.40 -6.34 37.85
CA ARG A 318 11.59 -7.44 37.36
C ARG A 318 12.10 -7.90 36.01
N THR A 319 11.90 -9.19 35.75
CA THR A 319 12.25 -9.78 34.46
C THR A 319 11.07 -9.59 33.51
N ILE A 320 11.37 -9.05 32.33
CA ILE A 320 10.48 -9.08 31.18
C ILE A 320 11.02 -10.17 30.25
N THR A 321 10.19 -11.16 29.93
CA THR A 321 10.55 -12.23 29.00
C THR A 321 9.79 -12.03 27.69
N VAL A 322 10.51 -12.07 26.57
CA VAL A 322 9.93 -12.02 25.22
C VAL A 322 10.12 -13.38 24.57
N GLN A 323 9.02 -14.04 24.24
CA GLN A 323 9.04 -15.32 23.53
C GLN A 323 9.21 -15.06 22.03
N CYS A 324 10.36 -15.39 21.45
CA CYS A 324 10.54 -15.29 20.00
C CYS A 324 9.61 -16.27 19.27
N PRO A 325 9.15 -15.93 18.06
CA PRO A 325 8.35 -16.83 17.25
C PRO A 325 9.14 -18.10 16.93
N ASP A 326 8.44 -19.23 16.81
CA ASP A 326 9.00 -20.42 16.20
C ASP A 326 8.97 -20.22 14.68
N PRO A 327 10.12 -20.25 13.96
CA PRO A 327 10.13 -20.11 12.51
C PRO A 327 9.30 -21.16 11.78
N THR A 328 9.03 -22.31 12.43
CA THR A 328 8.25 -23.41 11.88
C THR A 328 6.77 -23.39 12.27
N ASP A 329 6.40 -22.57 13.25
CA ASP A 329 5.02 -22.33 13.69
C ASP A 329 4.84 -20.89 14.23
N PRO A 330 4.90 -19.87 13.36
CA PRO A 330 4.89 -18.47 13.77
C PRO A 330 3.59 -18.02 14.44
N GLU A 331 2.47 -18.71 14.13
CA GLU A 331 1.13 -18.34 14.60
C GLU A 331 0.82 -18.88 16.01
N ASN A 332 1.35 -20.05 16.38
CA ASN A 332 1.02 -20.71 17.66
C ASN A 332 2.18 -20.71 18.68
N GLY A 333 3.36 -20.23 18.29
CA GLY A 333 4.29 -19.52 19.18
C GLY A 333 4.75 -20.25 20.45
N SER A 334 5.11 -21.53 20.36
CA SER A 334 5.81 -22.22 21.46
C SER A 334 7.02 -23.02 20.96
N GLY A 335 8.18 -22.36 20.87
CA GLY A 335 9.40 -23.04 20.43
C GLY A 335 10.63 -22.15 20.22
N GLY A 336 10.45 -20.85 19.94
CA GLY A 336 11.54 -19.91 19.73
C GLY A 336 12.37 -19.59 21.00
N ALA A 337 13.46 -18.86 20.80
CA ALA A 337 14.32 -18.38 21.89
C ALA A 337 13.56 -17.45 22.85
N VAL A 338 13.97 -17.40 24.12
CA VAL A 338 13.42 -16.45 25.10
C VAL A 338 14.45 -15.35 25.36
N LEU A 339 14.08 -14.12 25.04
CA LEU A 339 14.87 -12.94 25.41
C LEU A 339 14.47 -12.50 26.81
N SER A 340 15.45 -12.13 27.63
CA SER A 340 15.23 -11.67 29.00
C SER A 340 15.77 -10.25 29.17
N TYR A 341 14.91 -9.36 29.64
CA TYR A 341 15.22 -7.98 29.95
C TYR A 341 14.98 -7.74 31.44
N TYR A 342 15.72 -6.81 32.03
CA TYR A 342 15.62 -6.47 33.44
C TYR A 342 15.34 -4.97 33.57
N ALA A 343 14.24 -4.64 34.24
CA ALA A 343 13.77 -3.28 34.39
C ALA A 343 13.39 -2.99 35.85
N PRO A 344 13.63 -1.77 36.37
CA PRO A 344 13.27 -1.41 37.72
C PRO A 344 11.75 -1.43 37.94
N VAL A 345 11.33 -1.70 39.19
CA VAL A 345 9.92 -1.55 39.60
C VAL A 345 9.50 -0.07 39.47
N ASP A 346 8.25 0.14 39.05
CA ASP A 346 7.62 1.45 38.79
C ASP A 346 8.32 2.24 37.67
N SER A 347 8.71 1.55 36.59
CA SER A 347 9.36 2.14 35.41
C SER A 347 8.70 1.71 34.10
N GLU A 348 9.13 2.33 32.99
CA GLU A 348 8.79 1.91 31.63
C GLU A 348 10.05 1.40 30.93
N TYR A 349 9.92 0.31 30.17
CA TYR A 349 11.02 -0.29 29.41
C TYR A 349 10.63 -0.48 27.95
N ASN A 350 11.46 0.02 27.04
CA ASN A 350 11.21 -0.09 25.61
C ASN A 350 11.58 -1.48 25.09
N ILE A 351 10.67 -2.13 24.38
CA ILE A 351 10.87 -3.46 23.78
C ILE A 351 10.48 -3.41 22.32
N GLU A 352 11.32 -3.99 21.48
CA GLU A 352 11.08 -4.17 20.05
C GLU A 352 10.75 -5.63 19.74
N ALA A 353 9.84 -5.84 18.78
CA ALA A 353 9.43 -7.16 18.34
C ALA A 353 10.62 -7.88 17.70
N PRO A 354 10.81 -9.19 17.98
CA PRO A 354 11.76 -10.01 17.26
C PRO A 354 11.55 -10.00 15.74
N GLU A 355 12.53 -10.50 15.00
CA GLU A 355 12.42 -10.68 13.55
C GLU A 355 11.17 -11.51 13.19
N ALA A 356 10.38 -10.99 12.25
CA ALA A 356 9.26 -11.71 11.69
C ALA A 356 9.76 -12.82 10.75
N PRO A 357 9.26 -14.06 10.87
CA PRO A 357 9.57 -15.12 9.91
C PRO A 357 9.16 -14.73 8.47
N GLU A 358 9.82 -15.33 7.48
CA GLU A 358 9.51 -15.09 6.07
C GLU A 358 8.02 -15.34 5.76
N GLY A 359 7.36 -14.38 5.08
CA GLY A 359 5.93 -14.43 4.78
C GLY A 359 5.01 -14.04 5.94
N TYR A 360 5.55 -13.62 7.08
CA TYR A 360 4.79 -13.16 8.23
C TYR A 360 5.07 -11.69 8.55
N VAL A 361 4.07 -11.03 9.12
CA VAL A 361 4.20 -9.66 9.66
C VAL A 361 3.79 -9.63 11.12
N PHE A 362 4.37 -8.73 11.88
CA PHE A 362 3.98 -8.47 13.26
C PHE A 362 2.51 -8.01 13.31
N ASP A 363 1.71 -8.63 14.17
CA ASP A 363 0.31 -8.27 14.39
C ASP A 363 0.15 -7.46 15.67
N LYS A 364 0.55 -8.05 16.81
CA LYS A 364 0.44 -7.40 18.12
C LYS A 364 1.23 -8.11 19.21
N TRP A 365 1.38 -7.44 20.34
CA TRP A 365 1.83 -8.01 21.59
C TRP A 365 0.68 -8.61 22.39
N THR A 366 0.94 -9.73 23.05
CA THR A 366 0.14 -10.23 24.17
C THR A 366 0.99 -10.26 25.43
N SER A 367 0.36 -10.03 26.58
CA SER A 367 1.04 -9.93 27.87
C SER A 367 0.40 -10.84 28.91
N SER A 368 1.21 -11.39 29.81
CA SER A 368 0.73 -12.11 31.01
C SER A 368 0.08 -11.18 32.05
N GLN A 369 0.19 -9.87 31.88
CA GLN A 369 -0.40 -8.86 32.76
C GLN A 369 -1.25 -7.89 31.93
N GLU A 370 -2.52 -7.76 32.33
CA GLU A 370 -3.48 -6.82 31.75
C GLU A 370 -2.98 -5.38 31.95
N ASN A 371 -2.96 -4.58 30.88
CA ASN A 371 -2.49 -3.18 30.84
C ASN A 371 -0.97 -2.95 30.98
N ALA A 372 -0.12 -3.98 30.87
CA ALA A 372 1.34 -3.79 30.88
C ALA A 372 1.89 -3.11 29.62
N VAL A 373 1.12 -3.09 28.53
CA VAL A 373 1.50 -2.54 27.22
C VAL A 373 0.41 -1.58 26.78
N GLU A 374 0.79 -0.36 26.42
CA GLU A 374 -0.05 0.58 25.69
C GLU A 374 0.22 0.38 24.19
N ASN A 375 -0.84 0.37 23.36
CA ASN A 375 -0.77 0.15 21.90
C ASN A 375 -0.03 -1.16 21.51
N PRO A 376 -0.56 -2.34 21.87
CA PRO A 376 0.09 -3.61 21.57
C PRO A 376 0.29 -3.87 20.07
N GLU A 377 -0.34 -3.12 19.18
CA GLU A 377 -0.20 -3.22 17.72
C GLU A 377 1.10 -2.59 17.17
N GLU A 378 1.87 -1.86 17.99
CA GLU A 378 3.16 -1.30 17.57
C GLU A 378 4.31 -2.33 17.72
N LYS A 379 5.20 -2.42 16.73
CA LYS A 379 6.41 -3.29 16.81
C LYS A 379 7.32 -2.90 17.97
N ASN A 380 7.40 -1.61 18.27
CA ASN A 380 8.20 -1.06 19.36
C ASN A 380 7.25 -0.47 20.42
N ILE A 381 7.29 -1.01 21.64
CA ILE A 381 6.36 -0.66 22.73
C ILE A 381 7.10 -0.23 23.99
N ASN A 382 6.44 0.60 24.80
CA ASN A 382 6.85 0.84 26.18
C ASN A 382 6.06 -0.06 27.13
N VAL A 383 6.78 -0.87 27.90
CA VAL A 383 6.22 -1.83 28.84
C VAL A 383 6.27 -1.24 30.24
N LYS A 384 5.12 -1.14 30.90
CA LYS A 384 5.03 -0.70 32.30
C LYS A 384 5.42 -1.83 33.24
N VAL A 385 6.42 -1.59 34.06
CA VAL A 385 7.03 -2.58 34.94
C VAL A 385 6.63 -2.30 36.38
N GLU A 386 5.67 -3.07 36.87
CA GLU A 386 5.19 -2.97 38.26
C GLU A 386 5.82 -4.07 39.14
N LYS A 387 4.98 -4.76 39.94
CA LYS A 387 5.43 -5.64 41.03
C LYS A 387 5.77 -7.05 40.61
N ASN A 388 5.38 -7.49 39.41
CA ASN A 388 5.49 -8.87 38.96
C ASN A 388 6.30 -8.96 37.66
N ASN A 389 6.97 -10.10 37.44
CA ASN A 389 7.61 -10.41 36.16
C ASN A 389 6.57 -10.43 35.03
N ILE A 390 6.98 -9.99 33.85
CA ILE A 390 6.12 -9.85 32.67
C ILE A 390 6.56 -10.86 31.62
N LYS A 391 5.61 -11.63 31.08
CA LYS A 391 5.84 -12.40 29.86
C LYS A 391 5.10 -11.72 28.72
N LEU A 392 5.85 -11.36 27.69
CA LEU A 392 5.36 -10.83 26.43
C LEU A 392 5.50 -11.90 25.35
N THR A 393 4.45 -12.02 24.55
CA THR A 393 4.45 -12.87 23.36
C THR A 393 4.07 -12.00 22.16
N PRO A 394 5.00 -11.71 21.23
CA PRO A 394 4.68 -11.11 19.95
C PRO A 394 3.88 -12.14 19.13
N VAL A 395 2.80 -11.68 18.52
CA VAL A 395 1.95 -12.46 17.63
C VAL A 395 2.24 -12.00 16.22
N TYR A 396 2.50 -12.96 15.34
CA TYR A 396 2.66 -12.72 13.92
C TYR A 396 1.49 -13.33 13.18
N LYS A 397 1.07 -12.68 12.10
CA LYS A 397 0.07 -13.22 11.18
C LYS A 397 0.69 -13.42 9.82
N LYS A 398 0.21 -14.44 9.10
CA LYS A 398 0.59 -14.63 7.70
C LYS A 398 0.24 -13.37 6.93
N SER A 399 1.18 -12.85 6.16
CA SER A 399 0.96 -11.69 5.32
C SER A 399 0.03 -12.03 4.16
N GLU A 400 -0.91 -11.13 3.84
CA GLU A 400 -1.79 -11.27 2.68
C GLU A 400 -1.06 -11.02 1.36
N ASN A 401 0.03 -10.26 1.40
CA ASN A 401 0.93 -10.00 0.27
C ASN A 401 2.34 -10.53 0.57
N PRO A 402 3.16 -10.85 -0.44
CA PRO A 402 4.56 -11.24 -0.22
C PRO A 402 5.35 -10.18 0.54
N THR A 403 6.13 -10.62 1.52
CA THR A 403 7.03 -9.75 2.27
C THR A 403 8.34 -9.52 1.53
N PHE A 404 9.00 -8.39 1.80
CA PHE A 404 10.33 -8.06 1.30
C PHE A 404 11.36 -8.42 2.35
N TYR A 405 12.26 -9.37 2.06
CA TYR A 405 13.31 -9.76 2.99
C TYR A 405 14.51 -8.82 2.86
N VAL A 406 14.89 -8.17 3.97
CA VAL A 406 16.12 -7.38 4.06
C VAL A 406 17.18 -8.24 4.72
N ASP A 407 18.29 -8.45 4.01
CA ASP A 407 19.47 -9.10 4.57
C ASP A 407 20.49 -8.05 5.00
N VAL A 408 20.69 -7.88 6.31
CA VAL A 408 21.68 -6.94 6.85
C VAL A 408 23.01 -7.63 7.09
N VAL A 409 24.04 -7.18 6.39
CA VAL A 409 25.41 -7.69 6.48
C VAL A 409 26.28 -6.78 7.36
N ASN A 410 26.99 -7.38 8.31
CA ASN A 410 27.80 -6.71 9.34
C ASN A 410 27.00 -5.73 10.21
N GLY A 411 25.77 -6.11 10.56
CA GLY A 411 24.90 -5.33 11.44
C GLY A 411 23.60 -6.05 11.78
N SER A 412 22.69 -5.35 12.44
CA SER A 412 21.33 -5.80 12.78
C SER A 412 20.28 -5.05 11.96
N GLY A 413 19.10 -5.66 11.82
CA GLY A 413 17.96 -5.11 11.08
C GLY A 413 17.46 -6.02 9.95
N SER A 414 17.94 -7.26 9.87
CA SER A 414 17.41 -8.24 8.94
C SER A 414 15.98 -8.64 9.29
N GLY A 415 15.20 -8.99 8.27
CA GLY A 415 13.85 -9.49 8.47
C GLY A 415 12.93 -9.34 7.28
N ALA A 416 11.71 -9.84 7.45
CA ALA A 416 10.61 -9.67 6.52
C ALA A 416 9.83 -8.39 6.82
N TYR A 417 9.59 -7.58 5.79
CA TYR A 417 8.90 -6.29 5.89
C TYR A 417 7.84 -6.13 4.79
N ILE A 418 6.93 -5.19 4.99
CA ILE A 418 6.00 -4.71 3.95
C ILE A 418 6.26 -3.23 3.66
N SER A 419 5.73 -2.73 2.53
CA SER A 419 5.81 -1.30 2.20
C SER A 419 5.29 -0.43 3.36
N GLY A 420 6.01 0.66 3.67
CA GLY A 420 5.72 1.56 4.79
C GLY A 420 6.30 1.14 6.15
N ASP A 421 6.80 -0.10 6.29
CA ASP A 421 7.48 -0.50 7.53
C ASP A 421 8.74 0.34 7.77
N LYS A 422 8.98 0.72 9.03
CA LYS A 422 10.27 1.29 9.44
C LYS A 422 11.29 0.19 9.74
N VAL A 423 12.43 0.24 9.07
CA VAL A 423 13.57 -0.67 9.26
C VAL A 423 14.70 0.06 9.96
N ARG A 424 15.10 -0.42 11.14
CA ARG A 424 16.22 0.12 11.93
C ARG A 424 17.47 -0.72 11.70
N LEU A 425 18.57 -0.03 11.39
CA LEU A 425 19.86 -0.62 11.09
C LEU A 425 20.89 -0.20 12.15
N VAL A 426 21.68 -1.15 12.62
CA VAL A 426 22.82 -0.89 13.52
C VAL A 426 24.02 -1.70 13.05
N ALA A 427 25.13 -1.04 12.74
CA ALA A 427 26.35 -1.69 12.27
C ALA A 427 27.07 -2.38 13.42
N ASP A 428 27.72 -3.51 13.12
CA ASP A 428 28.61 -4.20 14.04
C ASP A 428 29.81 -3.33 14.42
N GLU A 429 30.47 -3.68 15.53
CA GLU A 429 31.69 -2.98 15.95
C GLU A 429 32.81 -3.19 14.90
N PRO A 430 33.46 -2.11 14.43
CA PRO A 430 34.56 -2.24 13.47
C PRO A 430 35.75 -2.99 14.07
N LYS A 431 36.41 -3.82 13.25
CA LYS A 431 37.68 -4.46 13.64
C LYS A 431 38.77 -3.42 13.92
N ASP A 432 39.71 -3.75 14.81
CA ASP A 432 40.85 -2.88 15.12
C ASP A 432 41.56 -2.38 13.85
N GLY A 433 41.71 -1.05 13.73
CA GLY A 433 42.34 -0.40 12.57
C GLY A 433 41.38 -0.05 11.42
N TYR A 434 40.09 -0.34 11.57
CA TYR A 434 39.01 0.06 10.66
C TYR A 434 38.02 0.99 11.38
N MET A 435 37.26 1.76 10.59
CA MET A 435 36.11 2.53 11.06
C MET A 435 34.92 2.24 10.16
N PHE A 436 33.71 2.38 10.71
CA PHE A 436 32.50 2.41 9.90
C PHE A 436 32.65 3.48 8.82
N ASP A 437 32.31 3.13 7.58
CA ASP A 437 32.37 4.04 6.45
C ASP A 437 30.96 4.54 6.12
N LYS A 438 30.10 3.61 5.71
CA LYS A 438 28.70 3.86 5.39
C LYS A 438 27.90 2.58 5.24
N TRP A 439 26.59 2.72 5.21
CA TRP A 439 25.67 1.73 4.69
C TRP A 439 25.62 1.76 3.16
N VAL A 440 25.49 0.59 2.55
CA VAL A 440 25.24 0.43 1.12
C VAL A 440 24.09 -0.54 0.95
N SER A 441 23.15 -0.21 0.06
CA SER A 441 22.07 -1.13 -0.32
C SER A 441 22.25 -1.60 -1.75
N VAL A 442 21.93 -2.87 -1.97
CA VAL A 442 22.00 -3.50 -3.28
C VAL A 442 20.90 -4.56 -3.39
N ASP A 443 20.16 -4.57 -4.49
CA ASP A 443 19.22 -5.65 -4.75
C ASP A 443 19.92 -6.92 -5.23
N ASN A 444 19.16 -8.00 -5.38
CA ASN A 444 19.68 -9.28 -5.87
C ASN A 444 20.24 -9.24 -7.32
N GLN A 445 20.13 -8.11 -8.02
CA GLN A 445 20.66 -7.89 -9.36
C GLN A 445 21.87 -6.95 -9.38
N GLY A 446 22.30 -6.44 -8.22
CA GLY A 446 23.43 -5.51 -8.13
C GLY A 446 23.04 -4.04 -8.35
N LEU A 447 21.75 -3.72 -8.37
CA LEU A 447 21.22 -2.39 -8.63
C LEU A 447 20.84 -1.67 -7.32
N LYS A 448 20.65 -0.35 -7.42
CA LYS A 448 20.19 0.46 -6.28
C LYS A 448 18.77 0.08 -5.92
N THR A 449 18.50 -0.05 -4.62
CA THR A 449 17.20 -0.51 -4.11
C THR A 449 16.13 0.57 -4.02
N GLY A 450 16.48 1.84 -4.26
CA GLY A 450 15.57 2.98 -4.11
C GLY A 450 15.32 3.42 -2.66
N ILE A 451 15.83 2.67 -1.67
CA ILE A 451 15.63 3.01 -0.25
C ILE A 451 16.37 4.30 0.12
N ALA A 452 15.71 5.15 0.91
CA ALA A 452 16.27 6.38 1.43
C ALA A 452 16.52 6.23 2.94
N MET A 453 17.78 6.03 3.32
CA MET A 453 18.19 6.02 4.73
C MET A 453 18.25 7.44 5.28
N GLU A 454 17.89 7.62 6.56
CA GLU A 454 17.99 8.92 7.24
C GLU A 454 19.42 9.47 7.19
N ASN A 455 20.42 8.61 7.36
CA ASN A 455 21.83 8.94 7.24
C ASN A 455 22.68 7.69 6.98
N GLU A 456 23.06 7.45 5.72
CA GLU A 456 23.92 6.32 5.33
C GLU A 456 25.32 6.35 5.98
N TYR A 457 25.78 7.51 6.47
CA TYR A 457 27.08 7.67 7.14
C TYR A 457 26.97 7.56 8.67
N CYS A 458 25.80 7.21 9.20
CA CYS A 458 25.62 6.92 10.61
C CYS A 458 25.58 5.41 10.84
N TYR A 459 26.40 4.92 11.76
CA TYR A 459 26.47 3.49 12.09
C TYR A 459 25.12 2.94 12.61
N HIS A 460 24.23 3.81 13.10
CA HIS A 460 22.82 3.51 13.33
C HIS A 460 21.98 4.41 12.42
N THR A 461 21.02 3.83 11.70
CA THR A 461 20.12 4.60 10.83
C THR A 461 18.77 3.89 10.71
N GLU A 462 17.78 4.54 10.13
CA GLU A 462 16.53 3.91 9.74
C GLU A 462 16.14 4.29 8.31
N PHE A 463 15.29 3.48 7.69
CA PHE A 463 14.62 3.79 6.44
C PHE A 463 13.17 3.29 6.46
N GLU A 464 12.32 3.89 5.64
CA GLU A 464 10.97 3.39 5.38
C GLU A 464 11.02 2.43 4.19
N MET A 465 10.42 1.25 4.34
CA MET A 465 10.39 0.23 3.31
C MET A 465 9.58 0.71 2.10
N VAL A 466 10.20 0.65 0.92
CA VAL A 466 9.58 1.11 -0.35
C VAL A 466 8.68 0.05 -0.97
N ASP A 467 7.85 0.44 -1.94
CA ASP A 467 7.07 -0.50 -2.75
C ASP A 467 8.00 -1.33 -3.66
N ARG A 468 8.28 -2.56 -3.24
CA ARG A 468 9.08 -3.51 -4.04
C ARG A 468 8.22 -4.38 -4.98
N TYR A 469 6.89 -4.27 -4.94
CA TYR A 469 6.03 -4.91 -5.93
C TYR A 469 6.27 -4.32 -7.33
N ALA A 470 6.59 -3.01 -7.38
CA ALA A 470 7.02 -2.31 -8.59
C ALA A 470 8.18 -3.01 -9.31
N SER A 471 9.07 -3.69 -8.57
CA SER A 471 10.25 -4.32 -9.14
C SER A 471 9.97 -5.53 -10.04
N VAL A 472 8.76 -6.10 -10.01
CA VAL A 472 8.28 -7.05 -11.03
C VAL A 472 8.15 -6.34 -12.38
N ALA A 473 7.51 -5.17 -12.42
CA ALA A 473 7.36 -4.38 -13.63
C ALA A 473 8.72 -3.81 -14.09
N GLU A 474 9.59 -3.39 -13.18
CA GLU A 474 10.96 -2.94 -13.50
C GLU A 474 11.73 -4.05 -14.24
N LYS A 475 11.72 -5.28 -13.74
CA LYS A 475 12.35 -6.42 -14.42
C LYS A 475 11.75 -6.70 -15.80
N MET A 476 10.43 -6.48 -15.98
CA MET A 476 9.82 -6.57 -17.31
C MET A 476 10.39 -5.49 -18.24
N PHE A 477 10.48 -4.25 -17.77
CA PHE A 477 11.05 -3.13 -18.54
C PHE A 477 12.54 -3.34 -18.87
N ASP A 478 13.34 -3.88 -17.95
CA ASP A 478 14.74 -4.27 -18.19
C ASP A 478 14.88 -5.33 -19.29
N SER A 479 13.91 -6.25 -19.38
CA SER A 479 13.83 -7.24 -20.46
C SER A 479 13.31 -6.67 -21.79
N GLY A 480 12.94 -5.38 -21.81
CA GLY A 480 12.53 -4.63 -22.98
C GLY A 480 11.02 -4.54 -23.20
N THR A 481 10.18 -4.86 -22.20
CA THR A 481 8.76 -4.52 -22.22
C THR A 481 8.58 -3.02 -22.45
N GLN A 482 7.58 -2.63 -23.23
CA GLN A 482 7.32 -1.23 -23.60
C GLN A 482 6.16 -0.63 -22.83
N ILE A 483 5.17 -1.46 -22.50
CA ILE A 483 3.97 -1.05 -21.77
C ILE A 483 3.54 -2.17 -20.81
N VAL A 484 3.19 -1.81 -19.58
CA VAL A 484 2.70 -2.75 -18.56
C VAL A 484 1.26 -2.41 -18.18
N PHE A 485 0.41 -3.42 -18.03
CA PHE A 485 -0.96 -3.32 -17.55
C PHE A 485 -1.10 -3.98 -16.17
N GLY A 486 -1.70 -3.28 -15.22
CA GLY A 486 -1.87 -3.75 -13.83
C GLY A 486 -3.33 -3.91 -13.41
N GLY A 487 -4.26 -4.14 -14.36
CA GLY A 487 -5.69 -4.08 -14.04
C GLY A 487 -6.19 -5.15 -13.06
N GLY A 488 -7.15 -4.78 -12.21
CA GLY A 488 -7.92 -5.73 -11.39
C GLY A 488 -7.24 -6.26 -10.12
N ASN A 489 -6.15 -5.62 -9.67
CA ASN A 489 -5.46 -5.98 -8.43
C ASN A 489 -5.16 -4.74 -7.57
N PRO A 490 -5.05 -4.90 -6.23
CA PRO A 490 -4.85 -3.78 -5.31
C PRO A 490 -3.49 -3.08 -5.44
N LEU A 491 -2.51 -3.74 -6.08
CA LEU A 491 -1.16 -3.22 -6.32
C LEU A 491 -0.99 -2.72 -7.76
N SER A 492 -2.09 -2.36 -8.41
CA SER A 492 -2.08 -1.84 -9.78
C SER A 492 -1.23 -0.58 -9.91
N ASP A 493 -1.16 0.24 -8.86
CA ASP A 493 -0.38 1.48 -8.82
C ASP A 493 1.14 1.25 -8.92
N SER A 494 1.64 0.08 -8.50
CA SER A 494 3.06 -0.27 -8.53
C SER A 494 3.64 -0.25 -9.95
N ILE A 495 2.82 -0.42 -10.98
CA ILE A 495 3.29 -0.33 -12.38
C ILE A 495 3.67 1.11 -12.74
N PHE A 496 3.02 2.12 -12.17
CA PHE A 496 3.33 3.52 -12.44
C PHE A 496 4.62 3.93 -11.76
N GLU A 497 4.81 3.52 -10.49
CA GLU A 497 6.07 3.71 -9.77
C GLU A 497 7.25 3.14 -10.55
N ALA A 498 7.11 1.91 -11.06
CA ALA A 498 8.14 1.27 -11.89
C ALA A 498 8.53 2.06 -13.15
N THR A 499 7.60 2.83 -13.75
CA THR A 499 7.94 3.65 -14.93
C THR A 499 8.85 4.82 -14.61
N GLU A 500 8.95 5.22 -13.35
CA GLU A 500 9.77 6.35 -12.92
C GLU A 500 11.25 6.00 -12.78
N SER A 501 11.58 4.70 -12.72
CA SER A 501 12.94 4.17 -12.54
C SER A 501 13.80 4.22 -13.82
N PHE A 502 13.23 4.62 -14.96
CA PHE A 502 13.89 4.54 -16.28
C PHE A 502 14.12 5.91 -16.92
N ASP A 503 15.33 6.12 -17.45
CA ASP A 503 15.71 7.33 -18.21
C ASP A 503 15.17 7.33 -19.67
N TYR A 504 14.55 6.23 -20.10
CA TYR A 504 13.91 6.11 -21.41
C TYR A 504 12.40 5.86 -21.24
N GLN A 505 11.65 6.18 -22.29
CA GLN A 505 10.19 6.07 -22.24
C GLN A 505 9.74 4.61 -22.16
N VAL A 506 9.12 4.28 -21.04
CA VAL A 506 8.25 3.11 -20.83
C VAL A 506 6.87 3.60 -20.40
N TRP A 507 5.85 2.75 -20.51
CA TRP A 507 4.47 3.14 -20.29
C TRP A 507 3.73 2.22 -19.32
N ALA A 508 2.79 2.80 -18.59
CA ALA A 508 1.74 2.07 -17.89
C ALA A 508 0.41 2.24 -18.63
N PHE A 509 -0.41 1.19 -18.62
CA PHE A 509 -1.79 1.24 -19.08
C PHE A 509 -2.70 1.18 -17.85
N GLY A 510 -3.49 2.22 -17.62
CA GLY A 510 -4.32 2.35 -16.43
C GLY A 510 -5.62 1.55 -16.48
N SER A 511 -6.29 1.39 -15.35
CA SER A 511 -7.49 0.56 -15.23
C SER A 511 -8.53 1.10 -14.26
N GLY A 512 -9.81 0.82 -14.53
CA GLY A 512 -10.94 1.18 -13.68
C GLY A 512 -11.34 2.64 -13.79
N ILE A 513 -10.39 3.57 -13.69
CA ILE A 513 -10.59 5.02 -13.78
C ILE A 513 -9.66 5.66 -14.83
N ASP A 514 -9.86 6.94 -15.11
CA ASP A 514 -8.92 7.70 -15.95
C ASP A 514 -7.68 8.09 -15.15
N GLU A 515 -6.60 7.36 -15.39
CA GLU A 515 -5.31 7.56 -14.72
C GLU A 515 -4.37 8.44 -15.54
N GLY A 516 -4.87 9.18 -16.54
CA GLY A 516 -4.06 10.04 -17.41
C GLY A 516 -3.31 11.17 -16.69
N SER A 517 -3.62 11.42 -15.41
CA SER A 517 -2.85 12.34 -14.56
C SER A 517 -1.57 11.72 -13.99
N LYS A 518 -1.48 10.39 -13.92
CA LYS A 518 -0.27 9.66 -13.52
C LYS A 518 0.80 9.83 -14.59
N LYS A 519 2.04 10.02 -14.15
CA LYS A 519 3.20 10.13 -15.05
C LYS A 519 3.35 8.82 -15.83
N ASN A 520 3.69 8.92 -17.12
CA ASN A 520 3.83 7.79 -18.03
C ASN A 520 2.58 6.89 -18.15
N CYS A 521 1.39 7.41 -17.85
CA CYS A 521 0.14 6.76 -18.24
C CYS A 521 -0.08 6.95 -19.74
N PHE A 522 -0.16 5.84 -20.49
CA PHE A 522 -0.40 5.88 -21.93
C PHE A 522 -1.87 6.07 -22.28
N ALA A 523 -2.72 5.25 -21.67
CA ALA A 523 -4.17 5.27 -21.74
C ALA A 523 -4.71 4.46 -20.56
N SER A 524 -6.01 4.60 -20.28
CA SER A 524 -6.70 3.82 -19.27
C SER A 524 -7.92 3.13 -19.85
N VAL A 525 -8.20 1.91 -19.39
CA VAL A 525 -9.52 1.30 -19.58
C VAL A 525 -10.40 1.66 -18.40
N VAL A 526 -11.49 2.37 -18.66
CA VAL A 526 -12.34 3.01 -17.64
C VAL A 526 -13.63 2.23 -17.50
N ASN A 527 -14.01 1.94 -16.26
CA ASN A 527 -15.35 1.52 -15.88
C ASN A 527 -16.21 2.78 -15.65
N ASP A 528 -17.20 3.00 -16.51
CA ASP A 528 -18.06 4.17 -16.43
C ASP A 528 -19.20 3.93 -15.42
N TYR A 529 -18.93 4.25 -14.15
CA TYR A 529 -19.91 4.15 -13.05
C TYR A 529 -21.11 5.05 -13.34
N GLY A 530 -20.90 6.24 -13.91
CA GLY A 530 -21.98 7.13 -14.27
C GLY A 530 -22.97 6.51 -15.26
N ALA A 531 -22.46 5.96 -16.37
CA ALA A 531 -23.28 5.27 -17.36
C ALA A 531 -24.01 4.07 -16.75
N ALA A 532 -23.31 3.26 -15.95
CA ALA A 532 -23.90 2.09 -15.31
C ALA A 532 -25.01 2.48 -14.30
N VAL A 533 -24.80 3.53 -13.51
CA VAL A 533 -25.80 4.06 -12.56
C VAL A 533 -27.05 4.55 -13.29
N LYS A 534 -26.91 5.30 -14.40
CA LYS A 534 -28.07 5.75 -15.19
C LYS A 534 -28.91 4.57 -15.67
N ILE A 535 -28.24 3.51 -16.17
CA ILE A 535 -28.92 2.30 -16.62
C ILE A 535 -29.61 1.61 -15.45
N ALA A 536 -28.91 1.40 -14.33
CA ALA A 536 -29.46 0.75 -13.14
C ALA A 536 -30.67 1.49 -12.56
N LEU A 537 -30.65 2.82 -12.55
CA LEU A 537 -31.80 3.63 -12.11
C LEU A 537 -32.98 3.51 -13.07
N SER A 538 -32.73 3.49 -14.38
CA SER A 538 -33.79 3.37 -15.40
C SER A 538 -34.40 1.97 -15.52
N GLU A 539 -33.60 0.92 -15.27
CA GLU A 539 -33.97 -0.49 -15.43
C GLU A 539 -33.93 -1.26 -14.11
N TYR A 540 -34.16 -0.56 -12.99
CA TYR A 540 -34.00 -1.14 -11.66
C TYR A 540 -34.77 -2.46 -11.52
N LYS A 541 -34.03 -3.49 -11.10
CA LYS A 541 -34.56 -4.84 -10.85
C LYS A 541 -34.20 -5.23 -9.42
N PRO A 542 -35.17 -5.29 -8.49
CA PRO A 542 -34.92 -5.71 -7.11
C PRO A 542 -34.23 -7.08 -7.08
N GLY A 543 -33.09 -7.19 -6.38
CA GLY A 543 -32.27 -8.41 -6.34
C GLY A 543 -31.51 -8.72 -7.63
N GLY A 544 -31.56 -7.84 -8.62
CA GLY A 544 -30.94 -8.04 -9.93
C GLY A 544 -29.45 -7.71 -9.95
N VAL A 545 -28.78 -8.14 -11.02
CA VAL A 545 -27.40 -7.75 -11.33
C VAL A 545 -27.38 -7.11 -12.72
N LEU A 546 -26.90 -5.87 -12.81
CA LEU A 546 -26.53 -5.24 -14.07
C LEU A 546 -25.09 -5.61 -14.40
N ASN A 547 -24.89 -6.32 -15.50
CA ASN A 547 -23.56 -6.54 -16.06
C ASN A 547 -23.18 -5.36 -16.96
N ALA A 548 -22.35 -4.45 -16.44
CA ALA A 548 -21.79 -3.29 -17.11
C ALA A 548 -20.61 -3.71 -18.00
N CYS A 549 -20.71 -3.45 -19.30
CA CYS A 549 -19.81 -3.96 -20.33
C CYS A 549 -19.84 -3.10 -21.61
N CYS A 550 -19.18 -3.54 -22.68
CA CYS A 550 -19.20 -2.85 -23.98
C CYS A 550 -20.61 -2.80 -24.59
N LYS A 551 -21.48 -3.78 -24.29
CA LYS A 551 -22.85 -3.84 -24.83
C LYS A 551 -23.69 -2.62 -24.43
N ASN A 552 -23.47 -2.11 -23.23
CA ASN A 552 -24.20 -0.98 -22.67
C ASN A 552 -23.31 0.27 -22.50
N ASN A 553 -22.16 0.30 -23.18
CA ASN A 553 -21.21 1.41 -23.17
C ASN A 553 -20.71 1.81 -21.77
N CYS A 554 -20.61 0.86 -20.86
CA CYS A 554 -20.13 1.11 -19.50
C CYS A 554 -18.61 0.88 -19.33
N ILE A 555 -17.90 0.52 -20.40
CA ILE A 555 -16.45 0.33 -20.41
C ILE A 555 -15.90 1.03 -21.65
N TYR A 556 -14.83 1.81 -21.54
CA TYR A 556 -14.17 2.43 -22.70
C TYR A 556 -12.67 2.62 -22.45
N VAL A 557 -11.92 2.97 -23.49
CA VAL A 557 -10.49 3.32 -23.39
C VAL A 557 -10.32 4.81 -23.59
N THR A 558 -9.57 5.48 -22.72
CA THR A 558 -9.28 6.91 -22.87
C THR A 558 -8.50 7.18 -24.15
N GLY A 559 -8.78 8.31 -24.80
CA GLY A 559 -8.19 8.64 -26.10
C GLY A 559 -8.67 7.76 -27.27
N LYS A 560 -9.71 6.92 -27.07
CA LYS A 560 -10.33 6.11 -28.12
C LYS A 560 -11.83 6.39 -28.20
N SER A 561 -12.27 6.87 -29.35
CA SER A 561 -13.69 7.14 -29.61
C SER A 561 -14.30 6.17 -30.63
N LEU A 562 -15.58 5.87 -30.41
CA LEU A 562 -16.42 5.12 -31.36
C LEU A 562 -17.01 6.03 -32.45
N ASP A 563 -17.05 7.36 -32.21
CA ASP A 563 -17.68 8.33 -33.08
C ASP A 563 -16.68 8.98 -34.03
N GLU A 564 -16.92 8.84 -35.34
CA GLU A 564 -16.09 9.46 -36.40
C GLU A 564 -16.02 10.99 -36.31
N LYS A 565 -17.04 11.60 -35.70
CA LYS A 565 -17.21 13.05 -35.62
C LYS A 565 -17.42 13.49 -34.18
N THR A 566 -16.85 14.63 -33.83
CA THR A 566 -17.05 15.28 -32.52
C THR A 566 -17.36 16.77 -32.70
N LYS A 567 -17.73 17.46 -31.62
CA LYS A 567 -17.95 18.91 -31.64
C LYS A 567 -16.75 19.64 -31.05
N ASP A 568 -16.26 20.66 -31.76
CA ASP A 568 -15.25 21.57 -31.22
C ASP A 568 -15.82 22.50 -30.12
N LYS A 569 -14.97 23.29 -29.47
CA LYS A 569 -15.39 24.28 -28.44
C LYS A 569 -16.39 25.33 -28.95
N LYS A 570 -16.57 25.46 -30.27
CA LYS A 570 -17.51 26.38 -30.92
C LYS A 570 -18.80 25.68 -31.39
N GLY A 571 -18.92 24.37 -31.13
CA GLY A 571 -20.07 23.54 -31.52
C GLY A 571 -20.05 23.06 -32.98
N ASN A 572 -18.96 23.27 -33.72
CA ASN A 572 -18.84 22.78 -35.09
C ASN A 572 -18.52 21.28 -35.09
N THR A 573 -19.16 20.53 -35.98
CA THR A 573 -18.82 19.13 -36.23
C THR A 573 -17.48 19.04 -36.95
N ILE A 574 -16.52 18.36 -36.33
CA ILE A 574 -15.18 18.10 -36.86
C ILE A 574 -14.89 16.59 -36.86
N ASP A 575 -13.85 16.17 -37.58
CA ASP A 575 -13.31 14.82 -37.45
C ASP A 575 -12.83 14.60 -36.02
N ASN A 576 -13.18 13.44 -35.45
CA ASN A 576 -12.77 13.12 -34.10
C ASN A 576 -11.32 12.58 -34.12
N PRO A 577 -10.35 13.29 -33.52
CA PRO A 577 -8.95 12.84 -33.50
C PRO A 577 -8.74 11.53 -32.71
N GLU A 578 -9.68 11.19 -31.83
CA GLU A 578 -9.64 9.95 -31.03
C GLU A 578 -10.33 8.77 -31.73
N TYR A 579 -10.98 9.01 -32.88
CA TYR A 579 -11.62 7.93 -33.63
C TYR A 579 -10.59 6.99 -34.26
N ASN A 580 -10.77 5.70 -34.02
CA ASN A 580 -10.02 4.64 -34.69
C ASN A 580 -10.98 3.56 -35.19
N ALA A 581 -10.98 3.33 -36.51
CA ALA A 581 -11.92 2.40 -37.15
C ALA A 581 -11.74 0.94 -36.70
N GLU A 582 -10.51 0.49 -36.43
CA GLU A 582 -10.26 -0.87 -35.95
C GLU A 582 -10.72 -1.04 -34.51
N TYR A 583 -10.47 -0.04 -33.65
CA TYR A 583 -11.00 -0.01 -32.29
C TYR A 583 -12.53 -0.04 -32.29
N ALA A 584 -13.18 0.86 -33.05
CA ALA A 584 -14.65 0.94 -33.11
C ALA A 584 -15.27 -0.36 -33.64
N MET A 585 -14.68 -0.97 -34.66
CA MET A 585 -15.11 -2.27 -35.17
C MET A 585 -14.98 -3.37 -34.12
N ARG A 586 -13.86 -3.38 -33.38
CA ARG A 586 -13.59 -4.39 -32.36
C ARG A 586 -14.50 -4.23 -31.14
N TYR A 587 -14.68 -3.01 -30.67
CA TYR A 587 -15.62 -2.66 -29.60
C TYR A 587 -17.03 -3.10 -29.95
N LYS A 588 -17.49 -2.82 -31.17
CA LYS A 588 -18.80 -3.26 -31.66
C LYS A 588 -18.94 -4.79 -31.69
N ALA A 589 -17.88 -5.52 -32.02
CA ALA A 589 -17.91 -6.97 -31.99
C ALA A 589 -18.04 -7.52 -30.56
N LEU A 590 -17.41 -6.88 -29.56
CA LEU A 590 -17.63 -7.20 -28.13
C LEU A 590 -19.06 -6.86 -27.71
N SER A 591 -19.54 -5.65 -28.03
CA SER A 591 -20.87 -5.18 -27.65
C SER A 591 -22.00 -6.07 -28.20
N GLU A 592 -21.79 -6.66 -29.38
CA GLU A 592 -22.72 -7.58 -30.05
C GLU A 592 -22.53 -9.05 -29.63
N GLY A 593 -21.57 -9.36 -28.74
CA GLY A 593 -21.27 -10.73 -28.30
C GLY A 593 -20.69 -11.63 -29.39
N LYS A 594 -20.07 -11.05 -30.42
CA LYS A 594 -19.43 -11.80 -31.53
C LYS A 594 -18.05 -12.33 -31.17
N ILE A 595 -17.45 -11.78 -30.12
CA ILE A 595 -16.18 -12.23 -29.57
C ILE A 595 -16.49 -13.00 -28.28
N ASN A 596 -16.17 -14.28 -28.28
CA ASN A 596 -16.32 -15.14 -27.11
C ASN A 596 -15.01 -15.13 -26.33
N LEU A 597 -14.98 -14.41 -25.22
CA LEU A 597 -13.83 -14.38 -24.32
C LEU A 597 -13.84 -15.61 -23.40
N VAL A 598 -12.66 -16.15 -23.14
CA VAL A 598 -12.45 -17.26 -22.21
C VAL A 598 -12.22 -16.66 -20.81
N ASN A 599 -13.10 -17.02 -19.86
CA ASN A 599 -12.97 -16.62 -18.46
C ASN A 599 -11.86 -17.39 -17.75
N MET A 600 -11.29 -16.79 -16.70
CA MET A 600 -10.40 -17.49 -15.78
C MET A 600 -11.13 -17.94 -14.51
N VAL A 601 -10.65 -19.05 -13.95
CA VAL A 601 -10.88 -19.37 -12.53
C VAL A 601 -9.75 -18.75 -11.72
N SER A 602 -9.99 -18.45 -10.44
CA SER A 602 -8.92 -17.97 -9.54
C SER A 602 -7.76 -18.96 -9.51
N GLY A 603 -6.51 -18.46 -9.57
CA GLY A 603 -5.30 -19.29 -9.73
C GLY A 603 -5.18 -20.04 -11.07
N GLY A 604 -6.03 -19.77 -12.05
CA GLY A 604 -6.01 -20.44 -13.35
C GLY A 604 -4.79 -20.08 -14.21
N ASP A 605 -4.38 -21.01 -15.07
CA ASP A 605 -3.29 -20.80 -16.02
C ASP A 605 -3.74 -20.00 -17.24
N VAL A 606 -3.34 -18.73 -17.32
CA VAL A 606 -3.72 -17.80 -18.40
C VAL A 606 -3.26 -18.27 -19.80
N ARG A 607 -2.28 -19.18 -19.88
CA ARG A 607 -1.87 -19.79 -21.17
C ARG A 607 -3.01 -20.54 -21.85
N LEU A 608 -4.04 -20.93 -21.09
CA LEU A 608 -5.23 -21.62 -21.60
C LEU A 608 -6.33 -20.66 -22.09
N ALA A 609 -6.21 -19.36 -21.82
CA ALA A 609 -7.23 -18.36 -22.14
C ALA A 609 -7.20 -17.88 -23.59
N TYR A 610 -6.14 -18.16 -24.36
CA TYR A 610 -5.99 -17.62 -25.70
C TYR A 610 -5.41 -18.65 -26.69
N LYS A 611 -5.54 -18.33 -27.98
CA LYS A 611 -4.86 -19.03 -29.07
C LYS A 611 -4.40 -17.99 -30.09
N SER A 612 -3.10 -17.96 -30.38
CA SER A 612 -2.53 -17.03 -31.34
C SER A 612 -1.44 -17.66 -32.19
N SER A 613 -1.27 -17.14 -33.40
CA SER A 613 -0.12 -17.44 -34.27
C SER A 613 0.97 -16.37 -34.20
N CYS A 614 0.65 -15.20 -33.67
CA CYS A 614 1.55 -14.04 -33.63
C CYS A 614 1.91 -13.62 -32.20
N LEU A 615 1.20 -14.08 -31.17
CA LEU A 615 1.50 -13.78 -29.76
C LEU A 615 2.29 -14.90 -29.09
N THR A 616 3.35 -14.54 -28.38
CA THR A 616 4.07 -15.39 -27.43
C THR A 616 3.83 -14.88 -26.01
N LEU A 617 3.44 -15.76 -25.10
CA LEU A 617 3.25 -15.43 -23.69
C LEU A 617 4.35 -16.06 -22.84
N ASN A 618 5.12 -15.22 -22.15
CA ASN A 618 6.13 -15.61 -21.18
C ASN A 618 5.51 -15.51 -19.78
N PHE A 619 5.09 -16.63 -19.22
CA PHE A 619 4.43 -16.69 -17.91
C PHE A 619 5.47 -16.97 -16.81
N TRP A 620 5.59 -16.05 -15.84
CA TRP A 620 6.66 -16.04 -14.83
C TRP A 620 6.38 -16.94 -13.62
N ILE A 621 5.37 -17.80 -13.72
CA ILE A 621 5.00 -18.80 -12.72
C ILE A 621 5.50 -20.15 -13.25
N GLN A 622 6.40 -20.79 -12.49
CA GLN A 622 7.10 -22.02 -12.91
C GLN A 622 6.20 -23.25 -13.00
#